data_AF-A0A947SDC1-F1
#
_entry.id   AF-A0A947SDC1-F1
#
_cell.length_a   1.000
_cell.length_b   1.000
_cell.length_c   1.000
_cell.angle_alpha   90.00
_cell.angle_beta   90.00
_cell.angle_gamma   90.00
#
_symmetry.space_group_name_H-M   'P 1'
#
loop_
_entity.id
_entity.type
_entity.pdbx_description
1 polymer ?
#
loop_
_entity_poly.entity_id
_entity_poly.type
_entity_poly.pdbx_seq_one_letter_code
_entity_poly.pdbx_strand_id
1 'polypeptide(L)'
;MAGLLLYYGRYNFHYLAVTAHCDGKRELLPMSSEASFPDGRLSFPGAPIPIPDTGRVRLRMEVKNSVLTWSYALEGEAAFTPIAPKLDASLISDECGGHAEHGSFTGAFVALACHDLNGTAAPADFFYMTYAPEKGAMDA
;
A
#
# COMPACT_ATOMS: atom_id res chain seq x y z
N MET A 1 4.33 5.76 -10.65
CA MET A 1 3.38 4.94 -9.89
C MET A 1 2.80 5.75 -8.75
N ALA A 2 1.55 5.52 -8.36
CA ALA A 2 0.89 6.23 -7.27
C ALA A 2 -0.18 5.36 -6.58
N GLY A 3 -0.42 5.52 -5.28
CA GLY A 3 -1.42 4.70 -4.58
C GLY A 3 -1.41 4.81 -3.06
N LEU A 4 -1.83 3.74 -2.39
CA LEU A 4 -2.07 3.67 -0.95
C LEU A 4 -1.02 2.81 -0.23
N LEU A 5 -0.44 3.34 0.84
CA LEU A 5 0.73 2.80 1.51
C LEU A 5 0.46 2.58 3.02
N LEU A 6 0.82 1.41 3.53
CA LEU A 6 1.03 1.16 4.97
C LEU A 6 2.53 1.20 5.23
N TYR A 7 3.00 2.17 6.00
CA TYR A 7 4.41 2.55 6.06
C TYR A 7 4.92 2.63 7.48
N TYR A 8 6.10 2.07 7.71
CA TYR A 8 6.89 2.34 8.90
C TYR A 8 8.20 3.03 8.52
N GLY A 9 8.91 2.45 7.56
CA GLY A 9 10.20 2.94 7.10
C GLY A 9 10.58 2.35 5.76
N ARG A 10 11.72 2.77 5.20
CA ARG A 10 12.21 2.29 3.90
C ARG A 10 12.33 0.76 3.81
N TYR A 11 12.54 0.07 4.92
CA TYR A 11 12.69 -1.38 4.97
C TYR A 11 11.40 -2.13 5.36
N ASN A 12 10.34 -1.41 5.74
CA ASN A 12 9.09 -1.95 6.28
C ASN A 12 7.89 -1.17 5.75
N PHE A 13 7.26 -1.69 4.69
CA PHE A 13 6.03 -1.13 4.13
C PHE A 13 5.27 -2.14 3.27
N HIS A 14 3.98 -1.88 3.08
CA HIS A 14 3.14 -2.48 2.04
C HIS A 14 2.51 -1.38 1.19
N TYR A 15 2.61 -1.49 -0.13
CA TYR A 15 2.17 -0.48 -1.09
C TYR A 15 1.26 -1.11 -2.15
N LEU A 16 0.04 -0.59 -2.30
CA LEU A 16 -0.79 -0.89 -3.45
C LEU A 16 -0.74 0.31 -4.41
N ALA A 17 -0.02 0.14 -5.52
CA ALA A 17 0.21 1.22 -6.47
C ALA A 17 -0.53 0.99 -7.79
N VAL A 18 -1.10 2.06 -8.34
CA VAL A 18 -1.40 2.17 -9.76
C VAL A 18 -0.08 2.43 -10.48
N THR A 19 0.25 1.57 -11.43
CA THR A 19 1.43 1.68 -12.29
C THR A 19 1.07 1.28 -13.73
N ALA A 20 2.05 1.30 -14.62
CA ALA A 20 1.91 0.78 -15.96
C ALA A 20 2.93 -0.35 -16.19
N HIS A 21 2.50 -1.39 -16.89
CA HIS A 21 3.37 -2.46 -17.36
C HIS A 21 4.21 -1.97 -18.56
N CYS A 22 5.17 -2.78 -19.04
CA CYS A 22 6.08 -2.38 -20.12
C CYS A 22 5.39 -2.14 -21.47
N ASP A 23 4.15 -2.61 -21.63
CA ASP A 23 3.28 -2.32 -22.79
C ASP A 23 2.46 -1.03 -22.63
N GLY A 24 2.66 -0.30 -21.53
CA GLY A 24 2.01 0.98 -21.25
C GLY A 24 0.62 0.85 -20.62
N LYS A 25 0.12 -0.37 -20.41
CA LYS A 25 -1.21 -0.61 -19.83
C LYS A 25 -1.21 -0.44 -18.33
N ARG A 26 -2.27 0.18 -17.80
CA ARG A 26 -2.41 0.38 -16.35
C ARG A 26 -2.69 -0.92 -15.62
N GLU A 27 -2.07 -1.04 -14.46
CA GLU A 27 -2.28 -2.15 -13.53
C GLU A 27 -2.20 -1.69 -12.09
N LEU A 28 -2.79 -2.47 -11.18
CA LEU A 28 -2.50 -2.39 -9.75
C LEU A 28 -1.40 -3.38 -9.41
N LEU A 29 -0.38 -2.90 -8.70
CA LEU A 29 0.78 -3.68 -8.29
C LEU A 29 0.92 -3.60 -6.77
N PRO A 30 0.65 -4.71 -6.05
CA PRO A 30 1.05 -4.85 -4.65
C PRO A 30 2.57 -5.01 -4.55
N MET A 31 3.18 -4.24 -3.66
CA MET A 31 4.60 -4.29 -3.34
C MET A 31 4.77 -4.32 -1.83
N SER A 32 5.77 -5.05 -1.34
CA SER A 32 6.16 -4.99 0.07
C SER A 32 7.66 -4.85 0.21
N SER A 33 8.06 -4.24 1.31
CA SER A 33 9.38 -4.41 1.90
C SER A 33 9.15 -4.91 3.32
N GLU A 34 9.61 -6.12 3.63
CA GLU A 34 9.28 -6.82 4.88
C GLU A 34 10.57 -7.09 5.65
N ALA A 35 10.86 -6.27 6.66
CA ALA A 35 12.07 -6.34 7.49
C ALA A 35 13.36 -6.48 6.67
N SER A 36 13.47 -5.72 5.58
CA SER A 36 14.46 -5.97 4.53
C SER A 36 15.80 -5.23 4.70
N PHE A 37 16.11 -4.77 5.91
CA PHE A 37 17.39 -4.13 6.21
C PHE A 37 18.55 -5.11 5.98
N PRO A 38 19.71 -4.66 5.44
CA PRO A 38 20.00 -3.29 4.98
C PRO A 38 19.63 -3.02 3.52
N ASP A 39 19.18 -4.03 2.78
CA ASP A 39 19.11 -3.99 1.33
C ASP A 39 17.87 -3.26 0.78
N GLY A 40 16.77 -3.19 1.53
CA GLY A 40 15.52 -2.59 1.02
C GLY A 40 14.85 -3.45 -0.06
N ARG A 41 14.93 -4.77 0.07
CA ARG A 41 14.41 -5.72 -0.93
C ARG A 41 12.91 -5.57 -1.08
N LEU A 42 12.46 -5.46 -2.33
CA LEU A 42 11.05 -5.48 -2.69
C LEU A 42 10.60 -6.91 -2.97
N SER A 43 9.43 -7.26 -2.45
CA SER A 43 8.63 -8.39 -2.91
C SER A 43 7.37 -7.88 -3.59
N PHE A 44 6.81 -8.71 -4.48
CA PHE A 44 5.59 -8.40 -5.22
C PHE A 44 4.54 -9.46 -4.88
N PRO A 45 3.82 -9.29 -3.75
CA PRO A 45 2.87 -10.30 -3.30
C PRO A 45 1.62 -10.29 -4.19
N GLY A 46 1.41 -11.38 -4.91
CA GLY A 46 0.27 -11.53 -5.82
C GLY A 46 0.60 -11.12 -7.26
N ALA A 47 -0.34 -11.39 -8.15
CA ALA A 47 -0.21 -11.02 -9.56
C ALA A 47 -0.61 -9.55 -9.75
N PRO A 48 0.01 -8.81 -10.70
CA PRO A 48 -0.50 -7.53 -11.14
C PRO A 48 -1.94 -7.65 -11.63
N ILE A 49 -2.75 -6.63 -11.38
CA ILE A 49 -4.18 -6.64 -11.72
C ILE A 49 -4.40 -5.61 -12.83
N PRO A 50 -4.71 -6.04 -14.05
CA PRO A 50 -5.03 -5.13 -15.14
C PRO A 50 -6.25 -4.27 -14.77
N ILE A 51 -6.15 -2.98 -15.02
CA ILE A 51 -7.27 -2.03 -14.89
C ILE A 51 -7.41 -1.23 -16.18
N PRO A 52 -8.57 -0.61 -16.46
CA PRO A 52 -8.71 0.25 -17.63
C PRO A 52 -7.68 1.39 -17.65
N ASP A 53 -7.19 1.74 -18.85
CA ASP A 53 -6.19 2.79 -19.03
C ASP A 53 -6.71 4.19 -18.63
N THR A 54 -8.03 4.36 -18.62
CA THR A 54 -8.70 5.61 -18.26
C THR A 54 -9.64 5.43 -17.08
N GLY A 55 -9.97 6.54 -16.42
CA GLY A 55 -10.94 6.56 -15.33
C GLY A 55 -10.30 6.44 -13.96
N ARG A 56 -11.08 6.87 -12.96
CA ARG A 56 -10.68 6.88 -11.55
C ARG A 56 -10.70 5.48 -10.96
N VAL A 57 -9.82 5.26 -9.99
CA VAL A 57 -9.79 4.02 -9.20
C VAL A 57 -9.83 4.40 -7.73
N ARG A 58 -10.63 3.67 -6.95
CA ARG A 58 -10.64 3.76 -5.50
C ARG A 58 -9.84 2.59 -4.96
N LEU A 59 -8.89 2.90 -4.09
CA LEU A 59 -8.09 1.91 -3.38
C LEU A 59 -8.53 1.88 -1.92
N ARG A 60 -8.60 0.70 -1.35
CA ARG A 60 -8.93 0.50 0.06
C ARG A 60 -7.95 -0.46 0.70
N MET A 61 -7.47 -0.05 1.86
CA MET A 61 -6.79 -0.88 2.84
C MET A 61 -7.75 -1.18 3.97
N GLU A 62 -7.75 -2.42 4.43
CA GLU A 62 -8.33 -2.80 5.71
C GLU A 62 -7.26 -3.52 6.53
N VAL A 63 -6.95 -2.97 7.72
CA VAL A 63 -6.08 -3.60 8.70
C VAL A 63 -6.95 -4.09 9.84
N LYS A 64 -7.02 -5.41 10.01
CA LYS A 64 -7.77 -6.05 11.09
C LYS A 64 -6.82 -6.95 11.87
N ASN A 65 -6.55 -6.60 13.12
CA ASN A 65 -5.46 -7.18 13.91
C ASN A 65 -4.13 -7.07 13.14
N SER A 66 -3.42 -8.18 12.92
CA SER A 66 -2.18 -8.24 12.14
C SER A 66 -2.40 -8.46 10.64
N VAL A 67 -3.64 -8.40 10.13
CA VAL A 67 -3.92 -8.77 8.74
C VAL A 67 -4.30 -7.55 7.92
N LEU A 68 -3.52 -7.30 6.88
CA LEU A 68 -3.79 -6.32 5.83
C LEU A 68 -4.50 -6.98 4.65
N THR A 69 -5.65 -6.43 4.26
CA THR A 69 -6.36 -6.79 3.02
C THR A 69 -6.48 -5.58 2.12
N TRP A 70 -6.09 -5.77 0.86
CA TRP A 70 -6.26 -4.78 -0.20
C TRP A 70 -7.57 -5.01 -0.93
N SER A 71 -8.19 -3.93 -1.40
CA SER A 71 -9.31 -4.00 -2.33
C SER A 71 -9.37 -2.75 -3.20
N TYR A 72 -10.02 -2.85 -4.36
CA TYR A 72 -10.17 -1.73 -5.28
C TYR A 72 -11.57 -1.69 -5.87
N ALA A 73 -11.96 -0.53 -6.40
CA ALA A 73 -13.18 -0.38 -7.18
C ALA A 73 -12.96 0.63 -8.30
N LEU A 74 -13.42 0.32 -9.50
CA LEU A 74 -13.35 1.21 -10.64
C LEU A 74 -14.41 2.30 -10.56
N GLU A 75 -14.27 3.31 -11.42
CA GLU A 75 -15.23 4.40 -11.54
C GLU A 75 -16.62 3.85 -11.94
N GLY A 76 -17.65 4.24 -11.19
CA GLY A 76 -19.02 3.77 -11.39
C GLY A 76 -19.37 2.46 -10.66
N GLU A 77 -18.40 1.72 -10.14
CA GLU A 77 -18.68 0.52 -9.34
C GLU A 77 -19.14 0.92 -7.93
N ALA A 78 -20.03 0.14 -7.31
CA ALA A 78 -20.43 0.38 -5.92
C ALA A 78 -19.58 -0.45 -4.93
N ALA A 79 -19.29 -1.70 -5.30
CA ALA A 79 -18.59 -2.66 -4.47
C ALA A 79 -17.07 -2.63 -4.69
N PHE A 80 -16.32 -2.98 -3.65
CA PHE A 80 -14.88 -3.21 -3.74
C PHE A 80 -14.59 -4.68 -4.04
N THR A 81 -13.67 -4.91 -4.98
CA THR A 81 -13.12 -6.23 -5.29
C THR A 81 -11.87 -6.47 -4.45
N PRO A 82 -11.82 -7.56 -3.66
CA PRO A 82 -10.65 -7.88 -2.85
C PRO A 82 -9.46 -8.30 -3.71
N ILE A 83 -8.27 -7.99 -3.23
CA ILE A 83 -6.98 -8.32 -3.84
C ILE A 83 -6.27 -9.32 -2.94
N ALA A 84 -5.82 -10.43 -3.52
CA ALA A 84 -5.01 -11.44 -2.85
C ALA A 84 -3.51 -11.23 -3.15
N PRO A 85 -2.60 -11.66 -2.26
CA PRO A 85 -2.87 -12.27 -0.96
C PRO A 85 -3.15 -11.22 0.12
N LYS A 86 -3.63 -11.70 1.27
CA LYS A 86 -3.57 -10.91 2.52
C LYS A 86 -2.12 -10.80 2.97
N LEU A 87 -1.76 -9.68 3.59
CA LEU A 87 -0.39 -9.38 4.04
C LEU A 87 -0.34 -9.26 5.56
N ASP A 88 0.85 -9.45 6.13
CA ASP A 88 1.09 -9.35 7.57
C ASP A 88 1.40 -7.91 7.96
N ALA A 89 0.39 -7.20 8.49
CA ALA A 89 0.51 -5.83 8.94
C ALA A 89 1.38 -5.68 10.20
N SER A 90 1.65 -6.76 10.95
CA SER A 90 2.50 -6.68 12.15
C SER A 90 3.96 -6.35 11.85
N LEU A 91 4.39 -6.58 10.59
CA LEU A 91 5.71 -6.20 10.10
C LEU A 91 5.88 -4.67 9.99
N ILE A 92 4.79 -3.91 10.07
CA ILE A 92 4.80 -2.45 10.01
C ILE A 92 4.70 -1.91 11.44
N SER A 93 5.72 -2.17 12.25
CA SER A 93 5.75 -1.89 13.69
C SER A 93 7.15 -1.50 14.17
N ASP A 94 7.23 -0.99 15.40
CA ASP A 94 8.50 -0.64 16.04
C ASP A 94 9.41 -1.89 16.17
N GLU A 95 8.81 -3.04 16.49
CA GLU A 95 9.49 -4.32 16.68
C GLU A 95 10.12 -4.85 15.40
N CYS A 96 9.63 -4.41 14.23
CA CYS A 96 10.11 -4.86 12.92
C CYS A 96 10.93 -3.82 12.16
N GLY A 97 11.18 -2.64 12.73
CA GLY A 97 11.82 -1.47 12.08
C GLY A 97 13.24 -1.65 11.52
N GLY A 98 13.83 -2.85 11.62
CA GLY A 98 14.99 -3.30 10.85
C GLY A 98 16.35 -2.76 11.30
N HIS A 99 16.40 -1.75 12.17
CA HIS A 99 17.64 -1.16 12.67
C HIS A 99 17.87 -1.53 14.13
N ALA A 100 18.45 -2.71 14.38
CA ALA A 100 18.80 -3.14 15.72
C ALA A 100 19.79 -2.18 16.44
N GLU A 101 20.62 -1.44 15.69
CA GLU A 101 21.62 -0.53 16.27
C GLU A 101 21.08 0.84 16.71
N HIS A 102 19.92 1.28 16.21
CA HIS A 102 19.39 2.62 16.49
C HIS A 102 17.96 2.63 17.05
N GLY A 103 17.33 1.46 17.20
CA GLY A 103 15.96 1.35 17.66
C GLY A 103 14.95 1.88 16.63
N SER A 104 13.69 1.55 16.85
CA SER A 104 12.57 2.01 16.04
C SER A 104 11.56 2.70 16.97
N PHE A 105 11.22 3.96 16.69
CA PHE A 105 10.48 4.83 17.62
C PHE A 105 9.40 5.67 16.92
N THR A 106 8.83 5.17 15.83
CA THR A 106 7.88 5.94 15.01
C THR A 106 6.47 5.38 15.14
N GLY A 107 6.15 4.36 14.36
CA GLY A 107 4.83 3.74 14.31
C GLY A 107 4.35 3.59 12.87
N ALA A 108 3.26 2.86 12.69
CA ALA A 108 2.63 2.66 11.39
C ALA A 108 1.89 3.91 10.92
N PHE A 109 2.11 4.28 9.66
CA PHE A 109 1.39 5.35 8.96
C PHE A 109 0.58 4.77 7.81
N VAL A 110 -0.59 5.35 7.58
CA VAL A 110 -1.31 5.21 6.31
C VAL A 110 -1.02 6.45 5.47
N ALA A 111 -0.53 6.25 4.24
CA ALA A 111 -0.11 7.34 3.38
C ALA A 111 -0.61 7.19 1.94
N LEU A 112 -0.74 8.33 1.28
CA LEU A 112 -0.84 8.42 -0.17
C LEU A 112 0.56 8.75 -0.70
N ALA A 113 0.98 8.06 -1.74
CA ALA A 113 2.31 8.23 -2.31
C ALA A 113 2.26 8.28 -3.84
N CYS A 114 3.14 9.09 -4.43
CA CYS A 114 3.39 9.16 -5.87
C CYS A 114 4.90 9.19 -6.11
N HIS A 115 5.37 8.28 -6.96
CA HIS A 115 6.77 8.13 -7.33
C HIS A 115 6.91 8.15 -8.84
N ASP A 116 7.77 9.03 -9.34
CA ASP A 116 8.16 9.10 -10.73
C ASP A 116 9.69 8.97 -10.84
N LEU A 117 10.13 7.77 -11.22
CA LEU A 117 11.55 7.46 -11.38
C LEU A 117 12.12 7.98 -12.70
N ASN A 118 11.27 8.40 -13.64
CA ASN A 118 11.70 8.93 -14.94
C ASN A 118 11.99 10.45 -14.87
N GLY A 119 11.72 11.09 -13.74
CA GLY A 119 11.95 12.52 -13.55
C GLY A 119 11.02 13.41 -14.37
N THR A 120 9.87 12.90 -14.81
CA THR A 120 8.87 13.65 -15.58
C THR A 120 7.97 14.52 -14.71
N ALA A 121 8.07 14.37 -13.38
CA ALA A 121 7.20 15.00 -12.39
C ALA A 121 5.70 14.72 -12.67
N ALA A 122 5.39 13.50 -13.14
CA ALA A 122 4.02 13.12 -13.45
C ALA A 122 3.13 13.19 -12.18
N PRO A 123 2.04 13.97 -12.21
CA PRO A 123 1.16 14.14 -11.05
C PRO A 123 0.24 12.93 -10.86
N ALA A 124 -0.16 12.69 -9.62
CA ALA A 124 -1.26 11.81 -9.27
C ALA A 124 -2.27 12.58 -8.41
N ASP A 125 -3.51 12.67 -8.89
CA ASP A 125 -4.56 13.43 -8.22
C ASP A 125 -5.37 12.52 -7.28
N PHE A 126 -5.29 12.81 -5.98
CA PHE A 126 -6.08 12.13 -4.95
C PHE A 126 -7.24 13.03 -4.52
N PHE A 127 -8.46 12.62 -4.83
CA PHE A 127 -9.66 13.44 -4.58
C PHE A 127 -10.09 13.44 -3.11
N TYR A 128 -9.90 12.33 -2.41
CA TYR A 128 -10.24 12.19 -1.00
C TYR A 128 -9.47 11.03 -0.37
N MET A 129 -9.37 11.07 0.96
CA MET A 129 -8.88 9.96 1.77
C MET A 129 -9.81 9.82 2.97
N THR A 130 -10.34 8.62 3.17
CA THR A 130 -11.20 8.30 4.32
C THR A 130 -10.42 7.41 5.26
N TYR A 131 -10.28 7.84 6.51
CA TYR A 131 -9.78 7.02 7.62
C TYR A 131 -10.93 6.72 8.57
N ALA A 132 -11.26 5.43 8.72
CA ALA A 132 -12.41 4.97 9.49
C ALA A 132 -11.95 3.85 10.45
N PRO A 133 -11.57 4.18 11.69
CA PRO A 133 -11.21 3.16 12.68
C PRO A 133 -12.46 2.36 13.09
N GLU A 134 -12.35 1.04 13.18
CA GLU A 134 -13.33 0.22 13.89
C GLU A 134 -13.08 0.37 15.39
N LYS A 135 -14.12 0.67 16.19
CA LYS A 135 -14.01 0.64 17.65
C LYS A 135 -13.77 -0.80 18.11
N GLY A 136 -12.71 -1.01 18.86
CA GLY A 136 -12.44 -2.28 19.52
C GLY A 136 -13.39 -2.52 20.69
N ALA A 137 -13.49 -3.76 21.14
CA ALA A 137 -14.29 -4.13 22.32
C ALA A 137 -13.84 -3.44 23.62
N MET A 138 -12.64 -2.84 23.64
CA MET A 138 -12.07 -2.12 24.79
C MET A 138 -12.21 -0.60 24.69
N ASP A 139 -12.84 -0.06 23.64
CA ASP A 139 -13.05 1.39 23.43
C ASP A 139 -14.42 1.87 23.97
N ALA A 140 -14.97 1.17 24.98
CA ALA A 140 -16.28 1.42 25.61
C ALA A 140 -16.16 2.00 27.02
#